data_AF-A0A0H5CNS1-F1
#
_entry.id   AF-A0A0H5CNS1-F1
#
_cell.length_a   1.000
_cell.length_b   1.000
_cell.length_c   1.000
_cell.angle_alpha   90.00
_cell.angle_beta   90.00
_cell.angle_gamma   90.00
#
_symmetry.space_group_name_H-M   'P 1'
#
loop_
_entity.id
_entity.type
_entity.pdbx_description
1 polymer ?
#
loop_
_entity_poly.entity_id
_entity_poly.type
_entity_poly.pdbx_seq_one_letter_code
_entity_poly.pdbx_strand_id
1 'polypeptide(L)'
;MISAEGLRKRVQRRAALRWLATRFAVFVLVFVVGGGVATAAVVALGGDGTEGQLPRCPMPVSGVRVDVRVQLAAGGLDFPRLSADTVVRVPRRTAVAAAVTSAQDDPAFRQRVACLLGVDRAWTEIRDGGVRVAVEGDWVTVRERAYVDVVDTGSGTRPREVWAGLTRLSLPSDGPWRLSVTSPAGLAQAVWTVSVRGPADWLSAPRPLEGANMTPEEVRWDRIVRPVPDDAPPDVAGPMSDFEIALLDVAPDWRAEAAGAVFSREGRPVLLTVLWASTAVFAVVTVVAARSGKRWRRLRGLRPPFCSADSVLGRRRPSV
;
A
#
# COMPACT_ATOMS: atom_id res chain seq x y z
N MET A 1 -44.11 -55.54 -10.81
CA MET A 1 -44.58 -54.41 -11.64
C MET A 1 -44.06 -53.11 -11.05
N ILE A 2 -43.16 -52.40 -11.75
CA ILE A 2 -42.66 -51.10 -11.31
C ILE A 2 -43.72 -50.06 -11.71
N SER A 3 -44.34 -49.41 -10.73
CA SER A 3 -45.39 -48.40 -10.97
C SER A 3 -44.87 -47.28 -11.88
N ALA A 4 -45.63 -46.97 -12.93
CA ALA A 4 -45.34 -45.93 -13.92
C ALA A 4 -45.08 -44.55 -13.27
N GLU A 5 -45.65 -44.32 -12.08
CA GLU A 5 -45.41 -43.13 -11.27
C GLU A 5 -43.98 -43.03 -10.71
N GLY A 6 -43.36 -44.17 -10.39
CA GLY A 6 -41.98 -44.23 -9.92
C GLY A 6 -40.98 -43.85 -11.02
N LEU A 7 -41.27 -44.21 -12.28
CA LEU A 7 -40.47 -43.87 -13.45
C LEU A 7 -40.53 -42.38 -13.77
N ARG A 8 -41.73 -41.75 -13.72
CA ARG A 8 -41.86 -40.28 -13.90
C ARG A 8 -41.09 -39.48 -12.86
N LYS A 9 -41.13 -39.87 -11.58
CA LYS A 9 -40.37 -39.19 -10.50
C LYS A 9 -38.86 -39.29 -10.69
N ARG A 10 -38.35 -40.42 -11.19
CA ARG A 10 -36.90 -40.59 -11.47
C ARG A 10 -36.44 -39.75 -12.66
N VAL A 11 -37.24 -39.67 -13.72
CA VAL A 11 -36.94 -38.84 -14.91
C VAL A 11 -36.94 -37.34 -14.56
N GLN A 12 -37.94 -36.87 -13.79
CA GLN A 12 -37.96 -35.47 -13.34
C GLN A 12 -36.80 -35.11 -12.41
N ARG A 13 -36.39 -36.01 -11.51
CA ARG A 13 -35.21 -35.79 -10.66
C ARG A 13 -33.92 -35.69 -11.47
N ARG A 14 -33.74 -36.52 -12.49
CA ARG A 14 -32.57 -36.48 -13.38
C ARG A 14 -32.54 -35.21 -14.23
N ALA A 15 -33.69 -34.75 -14.72
CA ALA A 15 -33.78 -33.49 -15.46
C ALA A 15 -33.46 -32.26 -14.58
N ALA A 16 -33.97 -32.25 -13.34
CA ALA A 16 -33.69 -31.17 -12.38
C ALA A 16 -32.20 -31.13 -11.98
N LEU A 17 -31.57 -32.29 -11.76
CA LEU A 17 -30.14 -32.40 -11.46
C LEU A 17 -29.26 -31.91 -12.62
N ARG A 18 -29.58 -32.32 -13.86
CA ARG A 18 -28.85 -31.84 -15.06
C ARG A 18 -28.93 -30.33 -15.19
N TRP A 19 -30.13 -29.77 -15.04
CA TRP A 19 -30.33 -28.32 -15.15
C TRP A 19 -29.57 -27.53 -14.06
N LEU A 20 -29.46 -28.09 -12.85
CA LEU A 20 -28.71 -27.48 -11.75
C LEU A 20 -27.20 -27.54 -11.99
N ALA A 21 -26.70 -28.68 -12.48
CA ALA A 21 -25.29 -28.84 -12.85
C ALA A 21 -24.88 -27.88 -13.96
N THR A 22 -25.71 -27.70 -15.00
CA THR A 22 -25.42 -26.76 -16.09
C THR A 22 -25.34 -25.32 -15.60
N ARG A 23 -26.26 -24.89 -14.72
CA ARG A 23 -26.21 -23.52 -14.17
C ARG A 23 -25.02 -23.29 -13.25
N PHE A 24 -24.63 -24.30 -12.47
CA PHE A 24 -23.44 -24.21 -11.64
C PHE A 24 -22.17 -24.10 -12.48
N ALA A 25 -22.04 -24.92 -13.53
CA ALA A 25 -20.91 -24.88 -14.44
C ALA A 25 -20.77 -23.52 -15.16
N VAL A 26 -21.89 -22.94 -15.63
CA VAL A 26 -21.88 -21.61 -16.26
C VAL A 26 -21.48 -20.52 -15.26
N PHE A 27 -21.96 -20.60 -14.02
CA PHE A 27 -21.62 -19.62 -12.99
C PHE A 27 -20.12 -19.66 -12.64
N VAL A 28 -19.56 -20.87 -12.48
CA VAL A 28 -18.11 -21.07 -12.26
C VAL A 28 -17.31 -20.54 -13.45
N LEU A 29 -17.73 -20.82 -14.68
CA LEU A 29 -17.04 -20.35 -15.89
C LEU A 29 -16.99 -18.82 -15.97
N VAL A 30 -18.12 -18.14 -15.75
CA VAL A 30 -18.19 -16.67 -15.76
C VAL A 30 -17.33 -16.07 -14.64
N PHE A 31 -17.28 -16.71 -13.47
CA PHE A 31 -16.43 -16.27 -12.36
C PHE A 31 -14.93 -16.42 -12.65
N VAL A 32 -14.51 -17.55 -13.24
CA VAL A 32 -13.10 -17.80 -13.58
C VAL A 32 -12.63 -16.86 -14.69
N VAL A 33 -13.43 -16.69 -15.74
CA VAL A 33 -13.08 -15.82 -16.88
C VAL A 33 -13.15 -14.34 -16.47
N GLY A 34 -14.21 -13.92 -15.76
CA GLY A 34 -14.37 -12.53 -15.30
C GLY A 34 -13.33 -12.13 -14.25
N GLY A 35 -13.00 -13.03 -13.32
CA GLY A 35 -11.97 -12.81 -12.31
C GLY A 35 -10.56 -12.74 -12.89
N GLY A 36 -10.24 -13.57 -13.89
CA GLY A 36 -8.92 -13.59 -14.53
C GLY A 36 -8.61 -12.34 -15.36
N VAL A 37 -9.62 -11.75 -16.01
CA VAL A 37 -9.42 -10.52 -16.82
C VAL A 37 -9.20 -9.29 -15.93
N ALA A 38 -9.88 -9.21 -14.78
CA ALA A 38 -9.70 -8.09 -13.85
C ALA A 38 -8.30 -8.06 -13.20
N THR A 39 -7.75 -9.23 -12.84
CA THR A 39 -6.39 -9.32 -12.30
C THR A 39 -5.32 -9.08 -13.34
N ALA A 40 -5.49 -9.59 -14.57
CA ALA A 40 -4.54 -9.34 -15.66
C ALA A 40 -4.48 -7.84 -16.05
N ALA A 41 -5.61 -7.13 -16.04
CA ALA A 41 -5.66 -5.70 -16.33
C ALA A 41 -4.96 -4.84 -15.26
N VAL A 42 -5.09 -5.21 -13.97
CA VAL A 42 -4.40 -4.49 -12.87
C VAL A 42 -2.89 -4.72 -12.92
N VAL A 43 -2.44 -5.91 -13.32
CA VAL A 43 -1.01 -6.20 -13.49
C VAL A 43 -0.44 -5.53 -14.74
N ALA A 44 -1.19 -5.49 -15.85
CA ALA A 44 -0.76 -4.84 -17.09
C ALA A 44 -0.75 -3.30 -17.02
N LEU A 45 -1.54 -2.70 -16.11
CA LEU A 45 -1.51 -1.26 -15.82
C LEU A 45 -0.40 -0.86 -14.82
N GLY A 46 0.28 -1.83 -14.20
CA GLY A 46 1.52 -1.61 -13.44
C GLY A 46 2.72 -1.41 -14.38
N GLY A 47 2.54 -0.51 -15.34
CA GLY A 47 3.32 -0.35 -16.56
C GLY A 47 4.83 -0.30 -16.37
N ASP A 48 5.50 -0.76 -17.43
CA ASP A 48 6.93 -0.61 -17.70
C ASP A 48 7.44 0.72 -17.19
N GLY A 49 8.14 0.67 -16.04
CA GLY A 49 9.02 1.72 -15.62
C GLY A 49 10.04 1.87 -16.75
N THR A 50 9.83 2.88 -17.58
CA THR A 50 10.89 3.41 -18.42
C THR A 50 12.01 3.71 -17.44
N GLU A 51 13.05 2.88 -17.43
CA GLU A 51 14.35 3.17 -16.83
C GLU A 51 14.90 4.39 -17.58
N GLY A 52 14.32 5.54 -17.27
CA GLY A 52 14.68 6.83 -17.81
C GLY A 52 16.11 7.07 -17.37
N GLN A 53 16.97 7.15 -18.37
CA GLN A 53 18.37 7.51 -18.24
C GLN A 53 18.53 8.58 -17.15
N LEU A 54 19.15 8.20 -16.03
CA LEU A 54 19.26 9.05 -14.85
C LEU A 54 19.81 10.43 -15.27
N PRO A 55 19.18 11.54 -14.81
CA PRO A 55 19.61 12.86 -15.21
C PRO A 55 21.07 13.05 -14.81
N ARG A 56 21.94 13.34 -15.79
CA ARG A 56 23.33 13.69 -15.50
C ARG A 56 23.33 14.97 -14.68
N CYS A 57 23.72 14.86 -13.43
CA CYS A 57 23.87 16.00 -12.55
C CYS A 57 25.22 16.66 -12.83
N PRO A 58 25.25 17.96 -13.15
CA PRO A 58 26.50 18.68 -13.22
C PRO A 58 27.17 18.70 -11.86
N MET A 59 28.49 18.93 -11.87
CA MET A 59 29.38 18.97 -10.69
C MET A 59 28.70 19.58 -9.45
N PRO A 60 29.01 19.04 -8.25
CA PRO A 60 28.35 19.45 -7.02
C PRO A 60 28.44 20.95 -6.79
N VAL A 61 27.33 21.54 -6.35
CA VAL A 61 27.23 22.98 -6.14
C VAL A 61 27.78 23.33 -4.76
N SER A 62 28.78 24.21 -4.72
CA SER A 62 29.36 24.67 -3.46
C SER A 62 28.44 25.64 -2.71
N GLY A 63 28.48 25.56 -1.37
CA GLY A 63 27.72 26.46 -0.50
C GLY A 63 26.22 26.20 -0.39
N VAL A 64 25.73 25.08 -0.93
CA VAL A 64 24.33 24.63 -0.74
C VAL A 64 24.13 24.19 0.71
N ARG A 65 22.95 24.47 1.26
CA ARG A 65 22.53 24.00 2.59
C ARG A 65 21.29 23.14 2.48
N VAL A 66 21.25 22.02 3.18
CA VAL A 66 20.13 21.08 3.16
C VAL A 66 19.66 20.83 4.59
N ASP A 67 18.37 21.03 4.84
CA ASP A 67 17.68 20.68 6.09
C ASP A 67 16.69 19.56 5.75
N VAL A 68 16.90 18.37 6.34
CA VAL A 68 16.02 17.21 6.20
C VAL A 68 15.38 16.91 7.54
N ARG A 69 14.05 16.90 7.56
CA ARG A 69 13.26 16.52 8.73
C ARG A 69 12.48 15.27 8.42
N VAL A 70 12.87 14.18 9.06
CA VAL A 70 12.26 12.88 8.89
C VAL A 70 11.38 12.60 10.09
N GLN A 71 10.20 12.07 9.84
CA GLN A 71 9.27 11.62 10.88
C GLN A 71 8.73 10.24 10.55
N LEU A 72 8.96 9.30 11.46
CA LEU A 72 8.29 8.02 11.56
C LEU A 72 7.09 8.18 12.50
N ALA A 73 5.89 7.97 12.00
CA ALA A 73 4.66 8.05 12.78
C ALA A 73 3.98 6.68 12.82
N ALA A 74 3.56 6.21 13.99
CA ALA A 74 2.81 4.96 14.16
C ALA A 74 1.47 5.14 14.90
N GLY A 75 1.32 6.23 15.68
CA GLY A 75 0.10 6.48 16.44
C GLY A 75 -1.07 6.91 15.56
N GLY A 76 -2.20 6.18 15.66
CA GLY A 76 -3.46 6.54 14.98
C GLY A 76 -3.50 6.25 13.48
N LEU A 77 -2.53 5.50 12.95
CA LEU A 77 -2.48 5.07 11.55
C LEU A 77 -2.60 3.54 11.46
N ASP A 78 -3.17 3.06 10.36
CA ASP A 78 -3.24 1.62 10.07
C ASP A 78 -1.85 1.02 9.80
N PHE A 79 -0.90 1.86 9.36
CA PHE A 79 0.49 1.51 9.07
C PHE A 79 1.43 2.59 9.59
N PRO A 80 2.67 2.23 9.97
CA PRO A 80 3.70 3.24 10.20
C PRO A 80 3.88 4.08 8.93
N ARG A 81 4.03 5.39 9.08
CA ARG A 81 4.27 6.32 7.98
C ARG A 81 5.65 6.91 8.12
N LEU A 82 6.43 6.83 7.05
CA LEU A 82 7.65 7.58 6.88
C LEU A 82 7.31 8.88 6.14
N SER A 83 7.70 10.02 6.69
CA SER A 83 7.54 11.32 6.06
C SER A 83 8.83 12.11 6.12
N ALA A 84 9.08 12.92 5.09
CA ALA A 84 10.25 13.77 4.97
C ALA A 84 9.86 15.17 4.49
N ASP A 85 10.34 16.20 5.18
CA ASP A 85 10.31 17.60 4.74
C ASP A 85 11.75 18.01 4.42
N THR A 86 12.01 18.24 3.14
CA THR A 86 13.34 18.56 2.62
C THR A 86 13.38 20.02 2.20
N VAL A 87 14.34 20.77 2.71
CA VAL A 87 14.59 22.17 2.34
C VAL A 87 16.03 22.30 1.84
N VAL A 88 16.18 22.57 0.54
CA VAL A 88 17.47 22.84 -0.11
C VAL A 88 17.58 24.33 -0.39
N ARG A 89 18.60 24.98 0.18
CA ARG A 89 18.92 26.38 -0.06
C ARG A 89 20.14 26.48 -0.96
N VAL A 90 19.93 26.99 -2.17
CA VAL A 90 20.95 27.17 -3.20
C VAL A 90 21.35 28.65 -3.27
N PRO A 91 22.65 29.00 -3.24
CA PRO A 91 23.05 30.40 -3.38
C PRO A 91 22.62 30.95 -4.74
N ARG A 92 21.99 32.13 -4.74
CA ARG A 92 21.36 32.75 -5.93
C ARG A 92 22.34 33.01 -7.07
N ARG A 93 23.63 33.22 -6.75
CA ARG A 93 24.71 33.47 -7.71
C ARG A 93 25.16 32.23 -8.50
N THR A 94 24.60 31.06 -8.23
CA THR A 94 25.00 29.80 -8.89
C THR A 94 24.16 29.54 -10.15
N ALA A 95 24.72 28.83 -11.13
CA ALA A 95 23.98 28.45 -12.33
C ALA A 95 22.78 27.52 -12.04
N VAL A 96 22.83 26.79 -10.92
CA VAL A 96 21.71 25.94 -10.48
C VAL A 96 20.52 26.78 -10.04
N ALA A 97 20.74 27.89 -9.33
CA ALA A 97 19.68 28.79 -8.91
C ALA A 97 18.83 29.28 -10.10
N ALA A 98 19.46 29.71 -11.20
CA ALA A 98 18.75 30.17 -12.40
C ALA A 98 17.83 29.10 -13.00
N ALA A 99 18.29 27.85 -13.02
CA ALA A 99 17.56 26.76 -13.65
C ALA A 99 16.45 26.17 -12.76
N VAL A 100 16.56 26.25 -11.42
CA VAL A 100 15.44 25.88 -10.53
C VAL A 100 14.38 26.98 -10.41
N THR A 101 14.67 28.20 -10.89
CA THR A 101 13.69 29.29 -10.98
C THR A 101 12.98 29.38 -12.33
N SER A 102 13.26 28.49 -13.29
CA SER A 102 12.52 28.45 -14.56
C SER A 102 11.12 27.84 -14.37
N ALA A 103 10.31 27.83 -15.44
CA ALA A 103 8.96 27.30 -15.39
C ALA A 103 8.96 25.80 -15.07
N GLN A 104 7.97 25.30 -14.31
CA GLN A 104 7.98 23.92 -13.81
C GLN A 104 7.90 22.84 -14.92
N ASP A 105 7.36 23.21 -16.08
CA ASP A 105 7.25 22.36 -17.27
C ASP A 105 8.56 22.29 -18.09
N ASP A 106 9.49 23.22 -17.84
CA ASP A 106 10.81 23.26 -18.47
C ASP A 106 11.60 21.96 -18.14
N PRO A 107 12.11 21.24 -19.15
CA PRO A 107 13.02 20.12 -18.94
C PRO A 107 14.22 20.47 -18.06
N ALA A 108 14.73 21.71 -18.14
CA ALA A 108 15.83 22.17 -17.30
C ALA A 108 15.43 22.24 -15.82
N PHE A 109 14.23 22.73 -15.51
CA PHE A 109 13.70 22.72 -14.13
C PHE A 109 13.64 21.28 -13.60
N ARG A 110 12.99 20.36 -14.34
CA ARG A 110 12.82 18.96 -13.93
C ARG A 110 14.15 18.25 -13.70
N GLN A 111 15.11 18.41 -14.61
CA GLN A 111 16.44 17.82 -14.47
C GLN A 111 17.17 18.36 -13.22
N ARG A 112 17.08 19.66 -12.96
CA ARG A 112 17.81 20.31 -11.86
C ARG A 112 17.20 19.98 -10.51
N VAL A 113 15.88 19.96 -10.43
CA VAL A 113 15.15 19.52 -9.25
C VAL A 113 15.47 18.06 -8.95
N ALA A 114 15.50 17.17 -9.96
CA ALA A 114 15.90 15.78 -9.76
C ALA A 114 17.34 15.63 -9.24
N CYS A 115 18.24 16.54 -9.59
CA CYS A 115 19.61 16.55 -9.05
C CYS A 115 19.73 17.07 -7.61
N LEU A 116 18.76 17.84 -7.13
CA LEU A 116 18.71 18.35 -5.76
C LEU A 116 17.89 17.45 -4.84
N LEU A 117 16.80 16.87 -5.34
CA LEU A 117 15.83 16.12 -4.53
C LEU A 117 15.81 14.63 -4.86
N GLY A 118 16.67 14.17 -5.77
CA GLY A 118 16.62 12.81 -6.30
C GLY A 118 15.57 12.66 -7.40
N VAL A 119 15.72 11.62 -8.21
CA VAL A 119 14.68 11.20 -9.16
C VAL A 119 13.44 10.69 -8.42
N ASP A 120 12.29 10.69 -9.08
CA ASP A 120 11.10 10.04 -8.55
C ASP A 120 11.32 8.52 -8.53
N ARG A 121 11.36 7.92 -7.33
CA ARG A 121 11.92 6.57 -7.11
C ARG A 121 10.87 5.51 -6.79
N ALA A 122 9.65 5.89 -6.42
CA ALA A 122 8.67 4.92 -5.98
C ALA A 122 7.24 5.29 -6.35
N TRP A 123 6.53 4.34 -6.99
CA TRP A 123 5.08 4.40 -7.21
C TRP A 123 4.25 4.49 -5.90
N THR A 124 4.88 4.29 -4.75
CA THR A 124 4.24 4.39 -3.41
C THR A 124 4.57 5.68 -2.68
N GLU A 125 5.57 6.44 -3.13
CA GLU A 125 5.91 7.73 -2.54
C GLU A 125 4.87 8.77 -2.97
N ILE A 126 4.37 9.55 -2.01
CA ILE A 126 3.42 10.64 -2.26
C ILE A 126 4.12 11.97 -1.95
N ARG A 127 4.32 12.78 -3.00
CA ARG A 127 4.88 14.15 -2.89
C ARG A 127 3.77 15.16 -2.63
N ASP A 128 3.57 15.48 -1.36
CA ASP A 128 2.48 16.36 -0.90
C ASP A 128 2.70 17.82 -1.32
N GLY A 129 1.85 18.31 -2.22
CA GLY A 129 1.86 19.70 -2.68
C GLY A 129 2.99 20.06 -3.67
N GLY A 130 3.68 19.06 -4.23
CA GLY A 130 4.73 19.23 -5.23
C GLY A 130 5.98 19.99 -4.73
N VAL A 131 6.92 20.22 -5.65
CA VAL A 131 8.14 20.99 -5.36
C VAL A 131 7.83 22.48 -5.37
N ARG A 132 8.16 23.16 -4.27
CA ARG A 132 7.98 24.61 -4.11
C ARG A 132 9.32 25.30 -4.20
N VAL A 133 9.40 26.36 -5.02
CA VAL A 133 10.60 27.17 -5.16
C VAL A 133 10.28 28.60 -4.76
N ALA A 134 11.10 29.16 -3.88
CA ALA A 134 11.02 30.55 -3.43
C ALA A 134 12.39 31.22 -3.53
N VAL A 135 12.41 32.51 -3.87
CA VAL A 135 13.63 33.32 -3.89
C VAL A 135 13.61 34.24 -2.67
N GLU A 136 14.59 34.08 -1.79
CA GLU A 136 14.66 34.75 -0.49
C GLU A 136 16.06 35.35 -0.31
N GLY A 137 16.20 36.65 -0.59
CA GLY A 137 17.47 37.37 -0.49
C GLY A 137 18.54 36.76 -1.41
N ASP A 138 19.61 36.23 -0.79
CA ASP A 138 20.75 35.59 -1.46
C ASP A 138 20.55 34.09 -1.76
N TRP A 139 19.38 33.54 -1.44
CA TRP A 139 19.08 32.12 -1.55
C TRP A 139 17.90 31.85 -2.46
N VAL A 140 17.97 30.75 -3.19
CA VAL A 140 16.81 30.08 -3.78
C VAL A 140 16.51 28.86 -2.92
N THR A 141 15.35 28.86 -2.28
CA THR A 141 14.87 27.81 -1.40
C THR A 141 13.97 26.87 -2.19
N VAL A 142 14.39 25.63 -2.34
CA VAL A 142 13.61 24.52 -2.92
C VAL A 142 13.10 23.68 -1.75
N ARG A 143 11.79 23.47 -1.68
CA ARG A 143 11.16 22.68 -0.62
C ARG A 143 10.30 21.57 -1.20
N GLU A 144 10.39 20.41 -0.58
CA GLU A 144 9.56 19.25 -0.87
C GLU A 144 9.07 18.60 0.41
N ARG A 145 7.85 18.09 0.37
CA ARG A 145 7.33 17.18 1.38
C ARG A 145 6.93 15.88 0.71
N ALA A 146 7.41 14.77 1.24
CA ALA A 146 7.08 13.45 0.75
C ALA A 146 6.69 12.54 1.92
N TYR A 147 5.83 11.56 1.66
CA TYR A 147 5.53 10.50 2.61
C TYR A 147 5.24 9.18 1.92
N VAL A 148 5.42 8.09 2.66
CA VAL A 148 5.07 6.74 2.25
C VAL A 148 4.54 5.98 3.46
N ASP A 149 3.46 5.24 3.25
CA ASP A 149 2.98 4.28 4.25
C ASP A 149 3.83 3.00 4.16
N VAL A 150 4.43 2.63 5.28
CA VAL A 150 5.31 1.46 5.43
C VAL A 150 4.42 0.22 5.57
N VAL A 151 3.85 -0.18 4.43
CA VAL A 151 3.14 -1.44 4.31
C VAL A 151 4.17 -2.46 3.90
N ASP A 152 4.49 -3.47 4.71
CA ASP A 152 5.21 -4.62 4.19
C ASP A 152 4.34 -5.26 3.09
N THR A 153 4.92 -5.63 1.97
CA THR A 153 4.22 -6.23 0.85
C THR A 153 4.92 -7.50 0.42
N GLY A 154 6.04 -7.91 1.03
CA GLY A 154 6.55 -9.29 1.03
C GLY A 154 6.69 -10.04 -0.30
N SER A 155 7.44 -9.56 -1.30
CA SER A 155 7.92 -10.48 -2.37
C SER A 155 9.41 -10.50 -2.43
N GLY A 156 9.95 -11.56 -1.85
CA GLY A 156 11.24 -12.07 -2.24
C GLY A 156 12.34 -11.80 -1.23
N THR A 157 13.43 -12.51 -1.48
CA THR A 157 14.68 -12.58 -0.74
C THR A 157 15.51 -11.30 -0.77
N ARG A 158 14.92 -10.15 -1.09
CA ARG A 158 15.64 -8.86 -1.14
C ARG A 158 15.09 -7.91 -0.08
N PRO A 159 15.97 -7.16 0.62
CA PRO A 159 15.52 -6.12 1.53
C PRO A 159 14.67 -5.13 0.74
N ARG A 160 13.51 -4.80 1.29
CA ARG A 160 12.62 -3.84 0.64
C ARG A 160 13.04 -2.43 1.04
N GLU A 161 13.15 -1.58 0.04
CA GLU A 161 13.40 -0.16 0.25
C GLU A 161 12.11 0.62 -0.01
N VAL A 162 11.76 1.52 0.90
CA VAL A 162 10.75 2.54 0.71
C VAL A 162 11.39 3.92 0.84
N TRP A 163 10.89 4.88 0.07
CA TRP A 163 11.49 6.21 -0.06
C TRP A 163 10.47 7.29 0.30
N ALA A 164 10.96 8.33 0.97
CA ALA A 164 10.26 9.60 1.16
C ALA A 164 11.29 10.74 1.01
N GLY A 165 11.24 11.43 -0.13
CA GLY A 165 12.23 12.45 -0.51
C GLY A 165 13.64 11.86 -0.51
N LEU A 166 14.54 12.53 0.22
CA LEU A 166 15.94 12.10 0.37
C LEU A 166 16.14 11.02 1.45
N THR A 167 15.06 10.39 1.93
CA THR A 167 15.13 9.38 2.99
C THR A 167 14.76 8.01 2.45
N ARG A 168 15.61 7.04 2.75
CA ARG A 168 15.42 5.61 2.48
C ARG A 168 15.14 4.87 3.78
N LEU A 169 14.15 3.98 3.78
CA LEU A 169 13.96 2.99 4.83
C LEU A 169 14.08 1.60 4.21
N SER A 170 15.11 0.88 4.62
CA SER A 170 15.37 -0.51 4.26
C SER A 170 14.75 -1.43 5.32
N LEU A 171 13.99 -2.41 4.87
CA LEU A 171 13.20 -3.34 5.68
C LEU A 171 13.79 -4.74 5.46
N PRO A 172 14.91 -5.09 6.11
CA PRO A 172 15.44 -6.46 6.04
C PRO A 172 14.48 -7.43 6.73
N SER A 173 14.47 -8.68 6.26
CA SER A 173 13.60 -9.74 6.80
C SER A 173 14.04 -10.26 8.18
N ASP A 174 15.31 -10.09 8.52
CA ASP A 174 16.02 -10.77 9.61
C ASP A 174 16.80 -9.80 10.51
N GLY A 175 16.39 -8.54 10.57
CA GLY A 175 17.07 -7.52 11.38
C GLY A 175 16.22 -6.26 11.59
N PRO A 176 16.77 -5.28 12.32
CA PRO A 176 16.10 -4.00 12.49
C PRO A 176 15.97 -3.29 11.14
N TRP A 177 14.93 -2.47 11.02
CA TRP A 177 14.81 -1.59 9.86
C TRP A 177 15.97 -0.60 9.86
N ARG A 178 16.35 -0.10 8.69
CA ARG A 178 17.47 0.81 8.54
C ARG A 178 17.01 2.06 7.81
N LEU A 179 17.01 3.17 8.52
CA LEU A 179 16.65 4.47 7.98
C LEU A 179 17.94 5.23 7.63
N SER A 180 18.07 5.62 6.37
CA SER A 180 19.17 6.46 5.90
C SER A 180 18.68 7.71 5.18
N VAL A 181 19.41 8.81 5.37
CA VAL A 181 19.26 10.04 4.58
C VAL A 181 20.37 10.03 3.55
N THR A 182 20.01 10.10 2.28
CA THR A 182 20.95 9.99 1.16
C THR A 182 21.15 11.32 0.45
N SER A 183 22.39 11.58 0.05
CA SER A 183 22.76 12.74 -0.75
C SER A 183 22.79 12.36 -2.22
N PRO A 184 21.98 12.98 -3.09
CA PRO A 184 22.15 12.88 -4.52
C PRO A 184 23.48 13.52 -4.93
N ALA A 185 24.02 13.11 -6.10
CA ALA A 185 25.31 13.59 -6.59
C ALA A 185 25.43 15.12 -6.68
N GLY A 186 24.33 15.83 -7.01
CA GLY A 186 24.29 17.29 -7.08
C GLY A 186 24.52 17.99 -5.73
N LEU A 187 24.36 17.26 -4.61
CA LEU A 187 24.48 17.76 -3.24
C LEU A 187 25.71 17.21 -2.49
N ALA A 188 26.65 16.55 -3.17
CA ALA A 188 27.80 15.93 -2.53
C ALA A 188 28.69 16.90 -1.70
N GLN A 189 28.64 18.20 -1.98
CA GLN A 189 29.36 19.25 -1.23
C GLN A 189 28.43 20.14 -0.37
N ALA A 190 27.17 19.74 -0.19
CA ALA A 190 26.22 20.51 0.58
C ALA A 190 26.50 20.41 2.09
N VAL A 191 26.06 21.43 2.82
CA VAL A 191 26.06 21.45 4.27
C VAL A 191 24.74 20.89 4.76
N TRP A 192 24.79 19.78 5.49
CA TRP A 192 23.60 19.04 5.92
C TRP A 192 23.24 19.32 7.38
N THR A 193 21.94 19.45 7.62
CA THR A 193 21.28 19.39 8.94
C THR A 193 20.19 18.34 8.84
N VAL A 194 20.20 17.37 9.75
CA VAL A 194 19.28 16.24 9.73
C VAL A 194 18.61 16.12 11.09
N SER A 195 17.30 15.92 11.08
CA SER A 195 16.54 15.54 12.27
C SER A 195 15.64 14.36 11.92
N VAL A 196 15.62 13.36 12.78
CA VAL A 196 14.80 12.16 12.64
C VAL A 196 14.01 12.00 13.92
N ARG A 197 12.68 11.97 13.79
CA ARG A 197 11.74 11.76 14.89
C ARG A 197 11.02 10.44 14.71
N GLY A 198 10.74 9.78 15.82
CA GLY A 198 10.00 8.53 15.85
C GLY A 198 9.27 8.35 17.17
N PRO A 199 8.47 7.29 17.29
CA PRO A 199 7.97 6.87 18.59
C PRO A 199 9.13 6.59 19.56
N ALA A 200 8.86 6.70 20.86
CA ALA A 200 9.85 6.45 21.90
C ALA A 200 10.49 5.05 21.71
N ASP A 201 11.81 5.00 21.87
CA ASP A 201 12.64 3.79 21.84
C ASP A 201 12.72 3.08 20.47
N TRP A 202 12.14 3.67 19.41
CA TRP A 202 12.26 3.11 18.05
C TRP A 202 13.61 3.39 17.43
N LEU A 203 14.26 4.50 17.77
CA LEU A 203 15.48 4.96 17.11
C LEU A 203 16.71 4.42 17.84
N SER A 204 17.62 3.80 17.11
CA SER A 204 18.91 3.36 17.63
C SER A 204 19.97 4.46 17.62
N ALA A 205 21.19 4.14 18.07
CA ALA A 205 22.30 5.08 18.06
C ALA A 205 22.65 5.53 16.62
N PRO A 206 22.74 6.85 16.35
CA PRO A 206 22.99 7.39 15.03
C PRO A 206 24.40 7.11 14.50
N ARG A 207 24.52 7.08 13.18
CA ARG A 207 25.78 7.17 12.44
C ARG A 207 25.69 8.33 11.43
N PRO A 208 26.66 9.26 11.42
CA PRO A 208 27.77 9.37 12.37
C PRO A 208 27.28 9.79 13.76
N LEU A 209 27.96 9.33 14.82
CA LEU A 209 27.64 9.73 16.19
C LEU A 209 28.12 11.17 16.49
N GLU A 210 29.16 11.62 15.80
CA GLU A 210 29.74 12.95 15.99
C GLU A 210 28.72 14.05 15.65
N GLY A 211 28.48 14.95 16.61
CA GLY A 211 27.53 16.06 16.44
C GLY A 211 26.06 15.67 16.47
N ALA A 212 25.75 14.40 16.71
CA ALA A 212 24.39 13.93 16.94
C ALA A 212 23.99 14.10 18.40
N ASN A 213 22.82 14.68 18.62
CA ASN A 213 22.11 14.74 19.89
C ASN A 213 20.93 13.77 19.80
N MET A 214 20.77 12.92 20.82
CA MET A 214 19.76 11.87 20.85
C MET A 214 18.91 11.96 22.11
N THR A 215 17.61 11.82 21.90
CA THR A 215 16.58 11.60 22.92
C THR A 215 15.82 10.32 22.53
N PRO A 216 14.96 9.76 23.40
CA PRO A 216 14.18 8.57 23.07
C PRO A 216 13.31 8.70 21.81
N GLU A 217 12.89 9.91 21.45
CA GLU A 217 11.96 10.18 20.34
C GLU A 217 12.60 10.93 19.16
N GLU A 218 13.81 11.47 19.33
CA GLU A 218 14.44 12.33 18.34
C GLU A 218 15.95 12.15 18.32
N VAL A 219 16.48 12.00 17.11
CA VAL A 219 17.91 12.09 16.78
C VAL A 219 18.11 13.32 15.91
N ARG A 220 19.06 14.18 16.25
CA ARG A 220 19.33 15.41 15.51
C ARG A 220 20.82 15.67 15.39
N TRP A 221 21.28 15.98 14.19
CA TRP A 221 22.65 16.45 13.96
C TRP A 221 22.65 17.97 13.95
N ASP A 222 23.13 18.56 15.04
CA ASP A 222 23.15 20.02 15.25
C ASP A 222 24.35 20.71 14.58
N ARG A 223 25.20 19.93 13.90
CA ARG A 223 26.37 20.40 13.16
C ARG A 223 26.33 19.83 11.75
N ILE A 224 27.23 20.36 10.90
CA ILE A 224 27.41 19.91 9.52
C ILE A 224 27.70 18.42 9.51
N VAL A 225 26.78 17.63 8.94
CA VAL A 225 27.01 16.20 8.73
C VAL A 225 27.92 16.03 7.52
N ARG A 226 29.06 15.36 7.73
CA ARG A 226 29.93 14.93 6.63
C ARG A 226 29.44 13.56 6.14
N PRO A 227 29.51 13.27 4.83
CA PRO A 227 29.13 11.96 4.31
C PRO A 227 29.84 10.84 5.06
N VAL A 228 29.13 9.75 5.36
CA VAL A 228 29.74 8.53 5.88
C VAL A 228 30.62 7.98 4.77
N PRO A 229 31.93 7.78 4.98
CA PRO A 229 32.75 7.08 4.00
C PRO A 229 32.14 5.70 3.79
N ASP A 230 31.75 5.39 2.56
CA ASP A 230 31.39 4.02 2.21
C ASP A 230 32.64 3.16 2.44
N ASP A 231 32.49 2.00 3.09
CA ASP A 231 33.57 0.98 3.14
C ASP A 231 33.84 0.39 1.73
N ALA A 232 33.13 0.86 0.70
CA ALA A 232 33.34 0.49 -0.69
C ALA A 232 34.67 1.05 -1.21
N PRO A 233 35.49 0.24 -1.89
CA PRO A 233 36.68 0.73 -2.59
C PRO A 233 36.33 1.92 -3.50
N PRO A 234 37.17 2.97 -3.56
CA PRO A 234 36.93 4.18 -4.36
C PRO A 234 36.70 3.89 -5.86
N ASP A 235 37.07 2.70 -6.30
CA ASP A 235 36.98 2.15 -7.64
C ASP A 235 35.65 1.42 -7.95
N VAL A 236 34.79 1.19 -6.94
CA VAL A 236 33.41 0.67 -7.09
C VAL A 236 32.36 1.77 -6.90
N ALA A 237 32.72 2.87 -6.24
CA ALA A 237 31.90 4.09 -6.17
C ALA A 237 31.87 4.77 -7.55
N GLY A 238 30.99 4.29 -8.43
CA GLY A 238 30.71 4.98 -9.68
C GLY A 238 30.34 6.44 -9.41
N PRO A 239 30.53 7.35 -10.39
CA PRO A 239 30.26 8.80 -10.25
C PRO A 239 28.78 9.18 -10.01
N MET A 240 27.93 8.22 -9.62
CA MET A 240 26.49 8.35 -9.40
C MET A 240 25.98 7.60 -8.15
N SER A 241 26.84 7.12 -7.26
CA SER A 241 26.37 6.51 -6.01
C SER A 241 25.83 7.59 -5.07
N ASP A 242 24.56 7.44 -4.65
CA ASP A 242 24.02 8.22 -3.54
C ASP A 242 24.90 8.02 -2.31
N PHE A 243 25.27 9.11 -1.61
CA PHE A 243 26.09 9.03 -0.40
C PHE A 243 25.20 8.98 0.83
N GLU A 244 25.48 8.11 1.79
CA GLU A 244 24.76 8.12 3.06
C GLU A 244 25.26 9.29 3.94
N ILE A 245 24.35 10.18 4.30
CA ILE A 245 24.63 11.33 5.16
C ILE A 245 24.38 10.96 6.62
N ALA A 246 23.23 10.36 6.88
CA ALA A 246 22.82 9.91 8.20
C ALA A 246 22.22 8.52 8.11
N LEU A 247 22.47 7.71 9.14
CA LEU A 247 22.03 6.34 9.22
C LEU A 247 21.63 6.01 10.67
N LEU A 248 20.51 5.32 10.83
CA LEU A 248 20.07 4.77 12.11
C LEU A 248 19.28 3.49 11.88
N ASP A 249 19.37 2.57 12.84
CA ASP A 249 18.49 1.42 12.86
C ASP A 249 17.19 1.81 13.57
N VAL A 250 16.08 1.24 13.12
CA VAL A 250 14.74 1.46 13.61
C VAL A 250 14.19 0.12 14.09
N ALA A 251 13.83 0.06 15.37
CA ALA A 251 13.23 -1.09 16.01
C ALA A 251 11.75 -0.78 16.29
N PRO A 252 10.84 -1.01 15.33
CA PRO A 252 9.41 -0.81 15.56
C PRO A 252 8.91 -1.72 16.68
N ASP A 253 7.81 -1.32 17.33
CA ASP A 253 7.16 -2.19 18.30
C ASP A 253 6.50 -3.39 17.59
N TRP A 254 6.30 -4.49 18.33
CA TRP A 254 5.69 -5.71 17.78
C TRP A 254 4.31 -5.46 17.16
N ARG A 255 3.60 -4.39 17.57
CA ARG A 255 2.30 -4.01 17.02
C ARG A 255 2.43 -3.41 15.63
N ALA A 256 3.38 -2.50 15.43
CA ALA A 256 3.69 -1.94 14.12
C ALA A 256 4.21 -3.01 13.16
N GLU A 257 5.04 -3.95 13.65
CA GLU A 257 5.46 -5.12 12.88
C GLU A 257 4.28 -6.01 12.50
N ALA A 258 3.39 -6.32 13.46
CA ALA A 258 2.21 -7.14 13.22
C ALA A 258 1.23 -6.48 12.24
N ALA A 259 1.01 -5.16 12.33
CA ALA A 259 0.20 -4.43 11.36
C ALA A 259 0.81 -4.51 9.95
N GLY A 260 2.13 -4.30 9.83
CA GLY A 260 2.84 -4.53 8.58
C GLY A 260 2.61 -5.94 8.03
N ALA A 261 2.79 -6.96 8.87
CA ALA A 261 2.67 -8.38 8.49
C ALA A 261 1.24 -8.82 8.12
N VAL A 262 0.21 -8.36 8.84
CA VAL A 262 -1.19 -8.75 8.58
C VAL A 262 -1.66 -8.30 7.20
N PHE A 263 -1.15 -7.16 6.73
CA PHE A 263 -1.49 -6.63 5.42
C PHE A 263 -0.42 -6.95 4.34
N SER A 264 0.75 -7.47 4.75
CA SER A 264 1.79 -7.99 3.86
C SER A 264 1.47 -9.40 3.36
N ARG A 265 1.01 -9.41 2.11
CA ARG A 265 1.01 -10.50 1.13
C ARG A 265 0.42 -11.89 1.38
N GLU A 266 0.26 -12.47 2.57
CA GLU A 266 -0.50 -13.73 2.68
C GLU A 266 -1.98 -13.49 2.94
N GLY A 267 -2.32 -12.40 3.62
CA GLY A 267 -3.69 -12.05 3.97
C GLY A 267 -4.52 -11.48 2.83
N ARG A 268 -3.96 -10.86 1.79
CA ARG A 268 -4.79 -10.20 0.74
C ARG A 268 -5.51 -11.15 -0.22
N PRO A 269 -4.86 -12.15 -0.84
CA PRO A 269 -5.60 -13.16 -1.59
C PRO A 269 -6.49 -13.98 -0.66
N VAL A 270 -6.11 -14.20 0.60
CA VAL A 270 -6.94 -14.92 1.59
C VAL A 270 -8.15 -14.10 2.03
N LEU A 271 -8.03 -12.82 2.32
CA LEU A 271 -9.13 -11.91 2.69
C LEU A 271 -10.04 -11.69 1.49
N LEU A 272 -9.49 -11.45 0.29
CA LEU A 272 -10.29 -11.41 -0.92
C LEU A 272 -11.00 -12.75 -1.13
N THR A 273 -10.31 -13.89 -1.07
CA THR A 273 -10.96 -15.20 -1.24
C THR A 273 -11.96 -15.52 -0.13
N VAL A 274 -11.74 -15.11 1.12
CA VAL A 274 -12.68 -15.26 2.23
C VAL A 274 -13.89 -14.34 2.05
N LEU A 275 -13.68 -13.09 1.63
CA LEU A 275 -14.76 -12.15 1.31
C LEU A 275 -15.58 -12.64 0.11
N TRP A 276 -14.92 -13.13 -0.93
CA TRP A 276 -15.57 -13.73 -2.10
C TRP A 276 -16.27 -15.05 -1.76
N ALA A 277 -15.66 -15.90 -0.92
CA ALA A 277 -16.24 -17.16 -0.48
C ALA A 277 -17.46 -16.93 0.42
N SER A 278 -17.39 -15.97 1.34
CA SER A 278 -18.53 -15.60 2.18
C SER A 278 -19.67 -14.98 1.35
N THR A 279 -19.35 -14.15 0.36
CA THR A 279 -20.34 -13.65 -0.60
C THR A 279 -20.98 -14.77 -1.42
N ALA A 280 -20.19 -15.76 -1.86
CA ALA A 280 -20.69 -16.93 -2.59
C ALA A 280 -21.58 -17.83 -1.71
N VAL A 281 -21.18 -18.09 -0.46
CA VAL A 281 -21.98 -18.84 0.52
C VAL A 281 -23.31 -18.13 0.79
N PHE A 282 -23.28 -16.81 1.02
CA PHE A 282 -24.47 -16.00 1.24
C PHE A 282 -25.43 -16.06 0.03
N ALA A 283 -24.90 -15.96 -1.19
CA ALA A 283 -25.70 -16.07 -2.41
C ALA A 283 -26.36 -17.46 -2.53
N VAL A 284 -25.63 -18.54 -2.24
CA VAL A 284 -26.18 -19.91 -2.24
C VAL A 284 -27.28 -20.07 -1.20
N VAL A 285 -27.05 -19.63 0.04
CA VAL A 285 -28.05 -19.71 1.13
C VAL A 285 -29.31 -18.95 0.76
N THR A 286 -29.17 -17.74 0.21
CA THR A 286 -30.31 -16.90 -0.20
C THR A 286 -31.12 -17.54 -1.32
N VAL A 287 -30.45 -18.13 -2.33
CA VAL A 287 -31.12 -18.86 -3.43
C VAL A 287 -31.85 -20.10 -2.93
N VAL A 288 -31.24 -20.86 -2.00
CA VAL A 288 -31.86 -22.04 -1.39
C VAL A 288 -33.07 -21.65 -0.56
N ALA A 289 -32.96 -20.62 0.29
CA ALA A 289 -34.05 -20.11 1.10
C ALA A 289 -35.23 -19.57 0.25
N ALA A 290 -34.93 -18.82 -0.82
CA ALA A 290 -35.96 -18.33 -1.75
C ALA A 290 -36.70 -19.48 -2.47
N ARG A 291 -35.99 -20.56 -2.81
CA ARG A 291 -36.59 -21.75 -3.45
C ARG A 291 -37.38 -22.61 -2.46
N SER A 292 -36.88 -22.81 -1.24
CA SER A 292 -37.60 -23.57 -0.20
C SER A 292 -38.86 -22.82 0.26
N GLY A 293 -38.80 -21.48 0.35
CA GLY A 293 -39.95 -20.63 0.62
C GLY A 293 -41.04 -20.73 -0.46
N LYS A 294 -40.67 -20.80 -1.76
CA LYS A 294 -41.64 -21.08 -2.84
C LYS A 294 -42.25 -22.48 -2.75
N ARG A 295 -41.49 -23.47 -2.27
CA ARG A 295 -42.00 -24.83 -2.00
C ARG A 295 -42.98 -24.85 -0.84
N TRP A 296 -42.69 -24.11 0.23
CA TRP A 296 -43.58 -23.94 1.38
C TRP A 296 -44.87 -23.20 1.04
N ARG A 297 -44.82 -22.15 0.21
CA ARG A 297 -46.03 -21.47 -0.27
C ARG A 297 -46.90 -22.34 -1.18
N ARG A 298 -46.30 -23.25 -1.97
CA ARG A 298 -47.07 -24.25 -2.74
C ARG A 298 -47.69 -25.34 -1.87
N LEU A 299 -47.07 -25.68 -0.74
CA LEU A 299 -47.63 -26.67 0.20
C LEU A 299 -48.74 -26.09 1.09
N ARG A 300 -48.70 -24.79 1.43
CA ARG A 300 -49.84 -24.13 2.13
C ARG A 300 -51.05 -23.86 1.25
N GLY A 301 -50.94 -24.01 -0.08
CA GLY A 301 -52.08 -23.96 -1.00
C GLY A 301 -52.90 -25.26 -1.03
N LEU A 302 -52.41 -26.34 -0.42
CA LEU A 302 -53.20 -27.54 -0.18
C LEU A 302 -54.06 -27.29 1.06
N ARG A 303 -55.31 -26.86 0.82
CA ARG A 303 -56.35 -26.80 1.85
C ARG A 303 -56.39 -28.15 2.58
N PRO A 304 -56.42 -28.19 3.92
CA PRO A 304 -56.70 -29.43 4.62
C PRO A 304 -58.08 -29.94 4.16
N PRO A 305 -58.20 -31.22 3.72
CA PRO A 305 -59.50 -31.84 3.63
C PRO A 305 -59.98 -32.09 5.08
N PHE A 306 -61.29 -32.06 5.28
CA PHE A 306 -62.01 -32.24 6.55
C PHE A 306 -62.03 -30.96 7.42
N CYS A 307 -63.19 -30.35 7.71
CA CYS A 307 -64.40 -30.99 8.23
C CYS A 307 -65.69 -30.58 7.49
N SER A 308 -66.39 -31.58 6.95
CA SER A 308 -67.84 -31.54 6.77
C SER A 308 -68.46 -31.68 8.15
N ALA A 309 -68.96 -30.59 8.71
CA ALA A 309 -69.74 -30.56 9.94
C ALA A 309 -71.22 -30.33 9.58
N ASP A 310 -71.84 -31.32 8.94
CA ASP A 310 -73.30 -31.37 8.74
C ASP A 310 -73.78 -32.81 8.97
N SER A 311 -73.70 -33.27 10.22
CA SER A 311 -74.53 -34.38 10.69
C SER A 311 -74.57 -34.37 12.21
N VAL A 312 -75.76 -34.61 12.76
CA VAL A 312 -76.04 -34.90 14.18
C VAL A 312 -76.34 -33.69 15.07
N LEU A 313 -77.47 -33.04 14.80
CA LEU A 313 -78.43 -32.63 15.84
C LEU A 313 -79.80 -33.18 15.36
N GLY A 314 -80.52 -34.02 16.08
CA GLY A 314 -80.62 -34.09 17.54
C GLY A 314 -82.08 -33.90 17.92
N ARG A 315 -82.89 -34.89 17.55
CA ARG A 315 -84.29 -35.16 17.93
C ARG A 315 -84.64 -34.68 19.35
N ARG A 316 -85.59 -33.75 19.47
CA ARG A 316 -86.45 -33.61 20.67
C ARG A 316 -87.90 -33.35 20.24
N ARG A 317 -88.78 -34.30 20.56
CA ARG A 317 -90.24 -34.13 20.62
C ARG A 317 -90.58 -33.45 21.97
N PRO A 318 -91.51 -32.50 22.00
CA PRO A 318 -92.37 -32.29 23.15
C PRO A 318 -93.67 -33.10 22.99
N SER A 319 -94.08 -33.66 24.10
CA SER A 319 -95.39 -34.22 24.42
C SER A 319 -96.47 -33.14 24.50
N VAL A 320 -97.57 -33.31 23.75
CA VAL A 320 -98.99 -33.20 24.19
C VAL A 320 -99.80 -34.10 23.26
#